data_AF-A0A382RK69-F1
#
_entry.id   AF-A0A382RK69-F1
#
_cell.length_a   1.000
_cell.length_b   1.000
_cell.length_c   1.000
_cell.angle_alpha   90.00
_cell.angle_beta   90.00
_cell.angle_gamma   90.00
#
_symmetry.space_group_name_H-M   'P 1'
#
loop_
_entity.id
_entity.type
_entity.pdbx_description
1 polymer ?
#
loop_
_entity_poly.entity_id
_entity_poly.type
_entity_poly.pdbx_seq_one_letter_code
_entity_poly.pdbx_strand_id
1 'polypeptide(L)'
;MELKSDTNGLFIEGMSDSSELADYIRRKFNEEDIQNTYEILTKGHIKIARSEGITPLRKFWQALNHSHKNTPNLKCEKGCAHCCHTGVAATQVEWDGILNNVMENNVDLGKVIERSKRTIDRVRETLHSKKSLEQIDWHRLVINQPCPFLGEDHACIIYEDRPLDCRLVVAFRNQCESKKLEHAQRGVVIEEAVGATVIAKIQHDQTPKFKRRKFQGVQPLKLL
;
A
#
# COMPACT_ATOMS: atom_id res chain seq x y z
N MET A 1 5.66 23.17 6.86
CA MET A 1 6.31 22.54 8.03
C MET A 1 7.50 21.80 7.46
N GLU A 2 8.73 22.03 7.93
CA GLU A 2 9.88 21.31 7.35
C GLU A 2 9.70 19.80 7.58
N LEU A 3 9.68 19.04 6.48
CA LEU A 3 9.64 17.59 6.51
C LEU A 3 10.89 17.07 7.22
N LYS A 4 10.68 16.32 8.31
CA LYS A 4 11.78 15.66 9.01
C LYS A 4 12.04 14.32 8.35
N SER A 5 13.18 14.24 7.68
CA SER A 5 13.67 12.98 7.13
C SER A 5 14.66 12.33 8.09
N ASP A 6 14.77 11.00 8.04
CA ASP A 6 15.80 10.29 8.78
C ASP A 6 17.20 10.58 8.19
N THR A 7 18.25 10.17 8.90
CA THR A 7 19.64 10.45 8.50
C THR A 7 20.02 9.89 7.13
N ASN A 8 19.27 8.90 6.63
CA ASN A 8 19.52 8.25 5.35
C ASN A 8 18.58 8.76 4.23
N GLY A 9 17.70 9.71 4.52
CA GLY A 9 16.72 10.20 3.57
C GLY A 9 15.66 9.15 3.16
N LEU A 10 15.58 8.02 3.85
CA LEU A 10 14.74 6.87 3.53
C LEU A 10 13.30 7.04 3.99
N PHE A 11 13.05 7.92 4.96
CA PHE A 11 11.73 8.13 5.53
C PHE A 11 11.43 9.59 5.75
N ILE A 12 10.14 9.92 5.75
CA ILE A 12 9.67 11.26 6.05
C ILE A 12 8.52 11.17 7.08
N GLU A 13 8.67 11.92 8.17
CA GLU A 13 7.66 12.04 9.22
C GLU A 13 6.50 12.93 8.78
N GLY A 14 5.26 12.52 9.11
CA GLY A 14 4.08 13.35 8.92
C GLY A 14 3.71 13.65 7.46
N MET A 15 4.24 12.88 6.50
CA MET A 15 3.97 13.08 5.08
C MET A 15 2.53 12.67 4.73
N SER A 16 1.63 13.65 4.70
CA SER A 16 0.23 13.50 4.27
C SER A 16 -0.07 14.07 2.87
N ASP A 17 0.85 14.86 2.30
CA ASP A 17 0.69 15.50 0.97
C ASP A 17 1.40 14.67 -0.12
N SER A 18 0.64 14.27 -1.14
CA SER A 18 1.17 13.47 -2.25
C SER A 18 2.09 14.24 -3.19
N SER A 19 1.89 15.54 -3.34
CA SER A 19 2.70 16.41 -4.21
C SER A 19 4.07 16.65 -3.58
N GLU A 20 4.08 16.89 -2.26
CA GLU A 20 5.32 17.05 -1.50
C GLU A 20 6.15 15.76 -1.50
N LEU A 21 5.50 14.59 -1.41
CA LEU A 21 6.14 13.29 -1.56
C LEU A 21 6.73 13.10 -2.96
N ALA A 22 6.00 13.48 -4.02
CA ALA A 22 6.48 13.37 -5.39
C ALA A 22 7.72 14.24 -5.64
N ASP A 23 7.71 15.48 -5.16
CA ASP A 23 8.85 16.39 -5.24
C ASP A 23 10.07 15.85 -4.48
N TYR A 24 9.87 15.28 -3.30
CA TYR A 24 10.94 14.67 -2.53
C TYR A 24 11.56 13.47 -3.28
N ILE A 25 10.73 12.57 -3.82
CA ILE A 25 11.18 11.41 -4.60
C ILE A 25 12.01 11.85 -5.80
N ARG A 26 11.55 12.87 -6.55
CA ARG A 26 12.28 13.43 -7.71
C ARG A 26 13.61 14.07 -7.35
N ARG A 27 13.74 14.63 -6.15
CA ARG A 27 15.03 15.16 -5.66
C ARG A 27 15.98 14.05 -5.22
N LYS A 28 15.43 12.94 -4.72
CA LYS A 28 16.21 11.83 -4.16
C LYS A 28 16.71 10.85 -5.22
N PHE A 29 15.89 10.55 -6.23
CA PHE A 29 16.21 9.60 -7.29
C PHE A 29 16.19 10.32 -8.64
N ASN A 30 17.18 10.05 -9.49
CA ASN A 30 17.18 10.57 -10.85
C ASN A 30 16.18 9.78 -11.74
N GLU A 31 15.78 10.37 -12.86
CA GLU A 31 14.79 9.77 -13.77
C GLU A 31 15.24 8.43 -14.35
N GLU A 32 16.55 8.24 -14.57
CA GLU A 32 17.13 7.01 -15.09
C GLU A 32 16.96 5.85 -14.10
N ASP A 33 17.26 6.05 -12.82
CA ASP A 33 17.10 5.05 -11.76
C ASP A 33 15.63 4.65 -11.59
N ILE A 34 14.72 5.62 -11.65
CA ILE A 34 13.27 5.41 -11.55
C ILE A 34 12.77 4.56 -12.73
N GLN A 35 13.18 4.93 -13.94
CA GLN A 35 12.81 4.21 -15.16
C GLN A 35 13.38 2.80 -15.16
N ASN A 36 14.67 2.63 -14.81
CA ASN A 36 15.33 1.34 -14.70
C ASN A 36 14.64 0.44 -13.67
N THR A 37 14.29 0.98 -12.50
CA THR A 37 13.58 0.23 -11.45
C THR A 37 12.21 -0.24 -11.93
N TYR A 38 11.44 0.62 -12.57
CA TYR A 38 10.15 0.25 -13.16
C TYR A 38 10.30 -0.82 -14.23
N GLU A 39 11.29 -0.70 -15.10
CA GLU A 39 11.57 -1.72 -16.12
C GLU A 39 11.94 -3.05 -15.48
N ILE A 40 12.80 -3.07 -14.46
CA ILE A 40 13.14 -4.29 -13.72
C ILE A 40 11.89 -4.95 -13.12
N LEU A 41 11.02 -4.17 -12.47
CA LEU A 41 9.83 -4.68 -11.79
C LEU A 41 8.72 -5.12 -12.75
N THR A 42 8.69 -4.61 -13.99
CA THR A 42 7.66 -4.94 -14.98
C THR A 42 8.15 -5.85 -16.11
N LYS A 43 9.45 -5.95 -16.36
CA LYS A 43 10.00 -6.76 -17.44
C LYS A 43 9.84 -8.24 -17.13
N GLY A 44 9.04 -8.91 -17.95
CA GLY A 44 8.80 -10.34 -17.80
C GLY A 44 8.03 -10.73 -16.54
N HIS A 45 7.51 -9.78 -15.75
CA HIS A 45 6.84 -10.03 -14.47
C HIS A 45 5.73 -11.09 -14.58
N ILE A 46 4.95 -11.08 -15.67
CA ILE A 46 3.92 -12.11 -15.95
C ILE A 46 4.54 -13.49 -16.15
N LYS A 47 5.62 -13.58 -16.94
CA LYS A 47 6.28 -14.85 -17.24
C LYS A 47 6.92 -15.44 -15.98
N ILE A 48 7.58 -14.61 -15.19
CA ILE A 48 8.23 -14.99 -13.93
C ILE A 48 7.19 -15.43 -12.91
N ALA A 49 6.13 -14.64 -12.70
CA ALA A 49 5.05 -14.98 -11.79
C ALA A 49 4.39 -16.31 -12.19
N ARG A 50 4.13 -16.52 -13.49
CA ARG A 50 3.59 -17.78 -14.02
C ARG A 50 4.53 -18.97 -13.78
N SER A 51 5.85 -18.82 -13.96
CA SER A 51 6.80 -19.91 -13.69
C SER A 51 6.90 -20.28 -12.21
N GLU A 52 6.57 -19.34 -11.32
CA GLU A 52 6.56 -19.54 -9.87
C GLU A 52 5.18 -19.92 -9.32
N GLY A 53 4.16 -20.03 -10.18
CA GLY A 53 2.80 -20.37 -9.76
C GLY A 53 2.12 -19.29 -8.90
N ILE A 54 2.55 -18.03 -9.00
CA ILE A 54 2.00 -16.90 -8.23
C ILE A 54 1.44 -15.81 -9.15
N THR A 55 0.70 -14.87 -8.57
CA THR A 55 0.19 -13.72 -9.33
C THR A 55 1.31 -12.69 -9.58
N PRO A 56 1.22 -11.89 -10.65
CA PRO A 56 2.19 -10.81 -10.87
C PRO A 56 2.23 -9.79 -9.73
N LEU A 57 1.09 -9.56 -9.08
CA LEU A 57 1.01 -8.70 -7.90
C LEU A 57 1.77 -9.29 -6.71
N ARG A 58 1.59 -10.59 -6.41
CA ARG A 58 2.34 -11.25 -5.33
C ARG A 58 3.84 -11.29 -5.61
N LYS A 59 4.24 -11.43 -6.88
CA LYS A 59 5.65 -11.31 -7.27
C LYS A 59 6.20 -9.91 -6.98
N PHE A 60 5.41 -8.87 -7.27
CA PHE A 60 5.77 -7.50 -6.94
C PHE A 60 5.90 -7.29 -5.42
N TRP A 61 4.98 -7.84 -4.62
CA TRP A 61 5.10 -7.82 -3.15
C TRP A 61 6.37 -8.47 -2.62
N GLN A 62 6.78 -9.60 -3.19
CA GLN A 62 8.04 -10.25 -2.83
C GLN A 62 9.26 -9.36 -3.15
N ALA A 63 9.23 -8.65 -4.28
CA ALA A 63 10.29 -7.71 -4.64
C ALA A 63 10.37 -6.54 -3.63
N LEU A 64 9.23 -5.96 -3.23
CA LEU A 64 9.19 -4.92 -2.19
C LEU A 64 9.70 -5.44 -0.84
N ASN A 65 9.21 -6.61 -0.40
CA ASN A 65 9.67 -7.20 0.85
C ASN A 65 11.20 -7.49 0.83
N HIS A 66 11.77 -7.77 -0.33
CA HIS A 66 13.21 -7.94 -0.49
C HIS A 66 13.96 -6.61 -0.39
N SER A 67 13.49 -5.54 -1.03
CA SER A 67 14.15 -4.23 -0.97
C SER A 67 14.14 -3.66 0.45
N HIS A 68 13.10 -3.93 1.24
CA HIS A 68 13.00 -3.59 2.66
C HIS A 68 14.06 -4.26 3.55
N LYS A 69 14.73 -5.34 3.11
CA LYS A 69 15.85 -5.92 3.87
C LYS A 69 17.09 -5.02 3.87
N ASN A 70 17.18 -4.11 2.91
CA ASN A 70 18.30 -3.20 2.73
C ASN A 70 18.02 -1.82 3.34
N THR A 71 16.90 -1.66 4.06
CA THR A 71 16.52 -0.42 4.75
C THR A 71 16.56 -0.59 6.26
N PRO A 72 16.56 0.51 7.06
CA PRO A 72 16.37 0.43 8.49
C PRO A 72 15.17 -0.45 8.84
N ASN A 73 15.34 -1.29 9.87
CA ASN A 73 14.42 -2.39 10.14
C ASN A 73 12.98 -1.90 10.32
N LEU A 74 12.11 -2.31 9.40
CA LEU A 74 10.67 -2.15 9.52
C LEU A 74 10.18 -2.88 10.77
N LYS A 75 9.24 -2.27 11.49
CA LYS A 75 8.68 -2.88 12.71
C LYS A 75 7.30 -3.49 12.50
N CYS A 76 6.85 -3.50 11.26
CA CYS A 76 5.69 -4.28 10.86
C CYS A 76 6.09 -5.76 10.91
N GLU A 77 5.75 -6.40 12.02
CA GLU A 77 5.96 -7.83 12.26
C GLU A 77 4.81 -8.38 13.10
N LYS A 78 4.78 -9.70 13.28
CA LYS A 78 3.78 -10.35 14.13
C LYS A 78 3.81 -9.73 15.53
N GLY A 79 2.66 -9.25 16.02
CA GLY A 79 2.56 -8.59 17.33
C GLY A 79 2.53 -7.06 17.27
N CYS A 80 2.81 -6.45 16.12
CA CYS A 80 2.74 -5.01 15.92
C CYS A 80 1.39 -4.57 15.31
N ALA A 81 0.73 -3.58 15.93
CA ALA A 81 -0.57 -3.07 15.46
C ALA A 81 -0.58 -1.53 15.21
N HIS A 82 0.58 -0.87 15.24
CA HIS A 82 0.68 0.60 15.22
C HIS A 82 -0.03 1.24 14.01
N CYS A 83 0.39 0.87 12.79
CA CYS A 83 -0.22 1.40 11.56
C CYS A 83 -1.57 0.76 11.21
N CYS A 84 -1.93 -0.37 11.84
CA CYS A 84 -3.20 -1.07 11.62
C CYS A 84 -4.43 -0.34 12.18
N HIS A 85 -4.31 0.96 12.49
CA HIS A 85 -5.39 1.85 12.92
C HIS A 85 -5.54 3.07 12.00
N THR A 86 -4.83 3.11 10.87
CA THR A 86 -4.93 4.16 9.85
C THR A 86 -5.91 3.79 8.75
N GLY A 87 -6.36 4.78 7.99
CA GLY A 87 -7.06 4.55 6.74
C GLY A 87 -6.04 4.21 5.66
N VAL A 88 -6.30 3.15 4.89
CA VAL A 88 -5.47 2.74 3.77
C VAL A 88 -6.31 2.61 2.51
N ALA A 89 -5.74 3.01 1.38
CA ALA A 89 -6.34 2.77 0.08
C ALA A 89 -5.85 1.44 -0.51
N ALA A 90 -6.73 0.79 -1.29
CA ALA A 90 -6.38 -0.33 -2.12
C ALA A 90 -7.04 -0.17 -3.49
N THR A 91 -6.29 -0.42 -4.55
CA THR A 91 -6.83 -0.54 -5.91
C THR A 91 -7.62 -1.84 -6.05
N GLN A 92 -8.43 -1.96 -7.11
CA GLN A 92 -9.19 -3.19 -7.37
C GLN A 92 -8.27 -4.42 -7.50
N VAL A 93 -7.13 -4.29 -8.17
CA VAL A 93 -6.20 -5.42 -8.36
C VAL A 93 -5.57 -5.87 -7.02
N GLU A 94 -5.32 -4.93 -6.11
CA GLU A 94 -4.86 -5.25 -4.76
C GLU A 94 -5.95 -5.91 -3.94
N TRP A 95 -7.18 -5.44 -4.03
CA TRP A 95 -8.32 -6.06 -3.37
C TRP A 95 -8.56 -7.49 -3.85
N ASP A 96 -8.47 -7.75 -5.16
CA ASP A 96 -8.57 -9.09 -5.72
C ASP A 96 -7.43 -9.99 -5.21
N GLY A 97 -6.22 -9.43 -5.04
CA GLY A 97 -5.08 -10.11 -4.41
C GLY A 97 -5.37 -10.50 -2.95
N ILE A 98 -5.94 -9.59 -2.17
CA ILE A 98 -6.38 -9.84 -0.79
C ILE A 98 -7.43 -10.95 -0.74
N LEU A 99 -8.44 -10.91 -1.61
CA LEU A 99 -9.48 -11.94 -1.67
C LEU A 99 -8.90 -13.32 -2.01
N ASN A 100 -8.00 -13.40 -2.99
CA ASN A 100 -7.32 -14.65 -3.32
C ASN A 100 -6.55 -15.19 -2.11
N ASN A 101 -5.82 -14.34 -1.39
CA ASN A 101 -5.10 -14.73 -0.18
C ASN A 101 -6.04 -15.26 0.92
N VAL A 102 -7.16 -14.59 1.15
CA VAL A 102 -8.20 -15.03 2.10
C VAL A 102 -8.73 -16.40 1.71
N MET A 103 -9.03 -16.64 0.43
CA MET A 103 -9.51 -17.93 -0.07
C MET A 103 -8.46 -19.02 0.07
N GLU A 104 -7.22 -18.75 -0.34
CA GLU A 104 -6.08 -19.69 -0.25
C GLU A 104 -5.81 -20.13 1.20
N ASN A 105 -5.94 -19.21 2.16
CA ASN A 105 -5.66 -19.46 3.57
C ASN A 105 -6.91 -19.78 4.40
N ASN A 106 -8.07 -19.98 3.78
CA ASN A 106 -9.35 -20.28 4.45
C ASN A 106 -9.67 -19.28 5.58
N VAL A 107 -9.41 -18.00 5.35
CA VAL A 107 -9.70 -16.94 6.31
C VAL A 107 -11.21 -16.80 6.48
N ASP A 108 -11.67 -16.78 7.74
CA ASP A 108 -13.08 -16.58 8.09
C ASP A 108 -13.51 -15.13 7.79
N LEU A 109 -14.12 -14.93 6.62
CA LEU A 109 -14.67 -13.65 6.19
C LEU A 109 -15.80 -13.16 7.10
N GLY A 110 -16.51 -14.06 7.79
CA GLY A 110 -17.55 -13.69 8.76
C GLY A 110 -16.95 -12.87 9.90
N LYS A 111 -15.81 -13.32 10.44
CA LYS A 111 -15.04 -12.56 11.47
C LYS A 111 -14.50 -11.24 10.95
N VAL A 112 -14.03 -11.20 9.69
CA VAL A 112 -13.56 -9.94 9.08
C VAL A 112 -14.70 -8.93 8.96
N ILE A 113 -15.88 -9.37 8.54
CA ILE A 113 -17.09 -8.53 8.43
C ILE A 113 -17.55 -8.08 9.82
N GLU A 114 -17.54 -8.97 10.81
CA GLU A 114 -17.88 -8.63 12.20
C GLU A 114 -16.97 -7.53 12.75
N ARG A 115 -15.64 -7.68 12.58
CA ARG A 115 -14.65 -6.66 12.96
C ARG A 115 -14.85 -5.34 12.19
N SER A 116 -15.36 -5.40 10.97
CA SER A 116 -15.63 -4.23 10.12
C SER A 116 -16.91 -3.49 10.49
N LYS A 117 -17.79 -4.07 11.34
CA LYS A 117 -19.15 -3.58 11.58
C LYS A 117 -19.19 -2.09 11.94
N ARG A 118 -18.34 -1.65 12.87
CA ARG A 118 -18.27 -0.25 13.29
C ARG A 118 -17.92 0.70 12.14
N THR A 119 -16.96 0.33 11.29
CA THR A 119 -16.58 1.11 10.11
C THR A 119 -17.72 1.15 9.10
N ILE A 120 -18.35 0.00 8.83
CA ILE A 120 -19.49 -0.13 7.91
C ILE A 120 -20.65 0.76 8.37
N ASP A 121 -20.99 0.75 9.65
CA ASP A 121 -22.10 1.55 10.19
C ASP A 121 -21.81 3.06 10.05
N ARG A 122 -20.59 3.52 10.34
CA ARG A 122 -20.19 4.93 10.11
C ARG A 122 -20.26 5.34 8.63
N VAL A 123 -19.83 4.46 7.73
CA VAL A 123 -19.92 4.70 6.28
C VAL A 123 -21.39 4.81 5.87
N ARG A 124 -22.25 3.89 6.31
CA ARG A 124 -23.69 3.90 6.02
C ARG A 124 -24.38 5.17 6.52
N GLU A 125 -24.12 5.55 7.77
CA GLU A 125 -24.65 6.80 8.35
C GLU A 125 -24.23 8.02 7.54
N THR A 126 -22.98 8.06 7.11
CA THR A 126 -22.45 9.17 6.31
C THR A 126 -23.08 9.21 4.93
N LEU A 127 -23.27 8.07 4.27
CA LEU A 127 -23.99 7.98 2.99
C LEU A 127 -25.46 8.42 3.13
N HIS A 128 -26.10 8.13 4.27
CA HIS A 128 -27.47 8.56 4.57
C HIS A 128 -27.58 10.05 4.92
N SER A 129 -26.48 10.71 5.30
CA SER A 129 -26.47 12.11 5.73
C SER A 129 -26.75 13.13 4.62
N LYS A 130 -26.91 12.69 3.36
CA LYS A 130 -27.14 13.51 2.15
C LYS A 130 -26.07 14.58 1.88
N LYS A 131 -24.93 14.53 2.57
CA LYS A 131 -23.77 15.38 2.28
C LYS A 131 -23.21 15.01 0.89
N SER A 132 -22.64 15.98 0.21
CA SER A 132 -21.90 15.70 -1.03
C SER A 132 -20.76 14.73 -0.74
N LEU A 133 -20.64 13.67 -1.55
CA LEU A 133 -19.61 12.65 -1.37
C LEU A 133 -18.19 13.22 -1.51
N GLU A 134 -18.06 14.29 -2.28
CA GLU A 134 -16.80 15.02 -2.52
C GLU A 134 -16.34 15.81 -1.29
N GLN A 135 -17.25 16.13 -0.37
CA GLN A 135 -16.96 16.86 0.86
C GLN A 135 -16.64 15.94 2.04
N ILE A 136 -16.75 14.62 1.85
CA ILE A 136 -16.48 13.64 2.90
C ILE A 136 -14.99 13.34 2.91
N ASP A 137 -14.35 13.58 4.05
CA ASP A 137 -13.02 13.04 4.33
C ASP A 137 -13.14 11.54 4.70
N TRP A 138 -13.12 10.70 3.66
CA TRP A 138 -13.23 9.26 3.79
C TRP A 138 -12.09 8.65 4.60
N HIS A 139 -10.88 9.21 4.50
CA HIS A 139 -9.74 8.73 5.27
C HIS A 139 -9.97 8.97 6.76
N ARG A 140 -10.35 10.18 7.16
CA ARG A 140 -10.61 10.52 8.58
C ARG A 140 -11.82 9.79 9.16
N LEU A 141 -12.74 9.34 8.31
CA LEU A 141 -13.88 8.53 8.74
C LEU A 141 -13.46 7.13 9.24
N VAL A 142 -12.39 6.57 8.69
CA VAL A 142 -11.97 5.17 8.95
C VAL A 142 -10.75 5.03 9.87
N ILE A 143 -10.02 6.12 10.19
CA ILE A 143 -8.91 6.09 11.16
C ILE A 143 -9.37 5.82 12.60
N ASN A 144 -8.41 5.49 13.47
CA ASN A 144 -8.60 5.20 14.90
C ASN A 144 -9.52 4.00 15.18
N GLN A 145 -9.65 3.10 14.20
CA GLN A 145 -10.32 1.82 14.35
C GLN A 145 -9.36 0.70 13.95
N PRO A 146 -9.35 -0.44 14.64
CA PRO A 146 -8.53 -1.57 14.23
C PRO A 146 -8.88 -2.02 12.81
N CYS A 147 -7.85 -2.30 12.02
CA CYS A 147 -8.00 -2.93 10.72
C CYS A 147 -8.76 -4.26 10.90
N PRO A 148 -9.77 -4.56 10.05
CA PRO A 148 -10.54 -5.79 10.21
C PRO A 148 -9.72 -7.06 9.95
N PHE A 149 -8.58 -6.94 9.26
CA PHE A 149 -7.61 -8.00 9.04
C PHE A 149 -6.58 -8.14 10.18
N LEU A 150 -6.64 -7.31 11.23
CA LEU A 150 -5.80 -7.45 12.42
C LEU A 150 -6.35 -8.59 13.28
N GLY A 151 -5.55 -9.65 13.46
CA GLY A 151 -5.83 -10.78 14.34
C GLY A 151 -5.75 -10.43 15.82
N GLU A 152 -6.21 -11.36 16.66
CA GLU A 152 -6.23 -11.19 18.12
C GLU A 152 -4.83 -11.09 18.74
N ASP A 153 -3.84 -11.72 18.12
CA ASP A 153 -2.43 -11.68 18.49
C ASP A 153 -1.67 -10.49 17.86
N HIS A 154 -2.41 -9.49 17.35
CA HIS A 154 -1.87 -8.39 16.56
C HIS A 154 -1.08 -8.87 15.32
N ALA A 155 -1.42 -10.03 14.76
CA ALA A 155 -0.90 -10.46 13.46
C ALA A 155 -1.83 -10.01 12.33
N CYS A 156 -1.28 -9.45 11.26
CA CYS A 156 -2.05 -9.18 10.05
C CYS A 156 -2.34 -10.50 9.32
N ILE A 157 -3.61 -10.88 9.19
CA ILE A 157 -3.99 -12.15 8.56
C ILE A 157 -3.81 -12.13 7.03
N ILE A 158 -3.56 -10.95 6.45
CA ILE A 158 -3.29 -10.78 5.02
C ILE A 158 -1.87 -10.25 4.76
N TYR A 159 -0.93 -10.46 5.69
CA TYR A 159 0.39 -9.81 5.69
C TYR A 159 1.12 -9.85 4.34
N GLU A 160 1.11 -11.01 3.66
CA GLU A 160 1.79 -11.19 2.37
C GLU A 160 1.15 -10.41 1.22
N ASP A 161 -0.17 -10.20 1.26
CA ASP A 161 -0.94 -9.50 0.22
C ASP A 161 -1.49 -8.15 0.72
N ARG A 162 -0.87 -7.58 1.76
CA ARG A 162 -1.20 -6.22 2.24
C ARG A 162 -1.03 -5.20 1.09
N PRO A 163 -1.94 -4.22 0.96
CA PRO A 163 -1.90 -3.24 -0.12
C PRO A 163 -0.64 -2.37 -0.02
N LEU A 164 -0.28 -1.69 -1.12
CA LEU A 164 0.88 -0.81 -1.19
C LEU A 164 0.84 0.24 -0.10
N ASP A 165 -0.31 0.85 0.17
CA ASP A 165 -0.43 1.89 1.20
C ASP A 165 -0.10 1.35 2.62
N CYS A 166 -0.43 0.09 2.92
CA CYS A 166 0.02 -0.59 4.16
C CYS A 166 1.53 -0.86 4.21
N ARG A 167 2.21 -0.89 3.07
CA ARG A 167 3.66 -1.07 2.96
C ARG A 167 4.39 0.27 3.09
N LEU A 168 3.80 1.31 2.51
CA LEU A 168 4.29 2.68 2.56
C LEU A 168 4.10 3.32 3.93
N VAL A 169 2.95 3.08 4.59
CA VAL A 169 2.61 3.66 5.90
C VAL A 169 2.91 2.65 7.00
N VAL A 170 4.11 2.74 7.57
CA VAL A 170 4.60 1.79 8.58
C VAL A 170 5.23 2.49 9.77
N ALA A 171 5.15 1.82 10.91
CA ALA A 171 5.90 2.22 12.09
C ALA A 171 7.37 1.80 11.91
N PHE A 172 8.28 2.71 12.23
CA PHE A 172 9.70 2.41 12.34
C PHE A 172 10.14 2.48 13.80
N ARG A 173 11.25 1.82 14.10
CA ARG A 173 11.84 1.75 15.46
C ARG A 173 10.90 1.10 16.48
N ASN A 174 11.19 1.18 17.77
CA ASN A 174 10.45 0.45 18.82
C ASN A 174 9.03 1.00 19.11
N GLN A 175 8.39 1.68 18.16
CA GLN A 175 7.04 2.24 18.32
C GLN A 175 5.96 1.22 17.91
N CYS A 176 5.93 0.06 18.56
CA CYS A 176 4.86 -0.92 18.36
C CYS A 176 3.67 -0.69 19.32
N GLU A 177 3.89 0.05 20.41
CA GLU A 177 2.94 0.22 21.52
C GLU A 177 2.12 1.51 21.43
N SER A 178 2.57 2.50 20.64
CA SER A 178 1.84 3.74 20.45
C SER A 178 0.66 3.54 19.50
N LYS A 179 -0.46 4.25 19.70
CA LYS A 179 -1.57 4.34 18.74
C LYS A 179 -1.58 5.68 17.99
N LYS A 180 -0.56 6.51 18.25
CA LYS A 180 -0.46 7.87 17.73
C LYS A 180 0.07 7.86 16.31
N LEU A 181 -0.80 8.20 15.36
CA LEU A 181 -0.49 8.21 13.93
C LEU A 181 0.60 9.23 13.55
N GLU A 182 0.87 10.23 14.39
CA GLU A 182 1.99 11.18 14.17
C GLU A 182 3.37 10.51 14.12
N HIS A 183 3.48 9.24 14.54
CA HIS A 183 4.71 8.47 14.48
C HIS A 183 4.79 7.51 13.30
N ALA A 184 3.73 7.39 12.49
CA ALA A 184 3.79 6.67 11.24
C ALA A 184 4.67 7.44 10.25
N GLN A 185 5.60 6.74 9.59
CA GLN A 185 6.47 7.34 8.57
C GLN A 185 6.14 6.74 7.21
N ARG A 186 6.39 7.52 6.15
CA ARG A 186 6.29 7.01 4.78
C ARG A 186 7.64 6.52 4.27
N GLY A 187 7.66 5.32 3.72
CA GLY A 187 8.80 4.76 3.00
C GLY A 187 9.15 5.53 1.73
N VAL A 188 10.44 5.78 1.52
CA VAL A 188 11.00 6.44 0.34
C VAL A 188 12.11 5.60 -0.26
N VAL A 189 11.83 4.31 -0.51
CA VAL A 189 12.68 3.50 -1.41
C VAL A 189 12.20 3.58 -2.86
N ILE A 190 13.11 3.29 -3.78
CA ILE A 190 12.84 3.51 -5.20
C ILE A 190 11.76 2.56 -5.75
N GLU A 191 11.68 1.33 -5.24
CA GLU A 191 10.63 0.37 -5.63
C GLU A 191 9.25 0.80 -5.15
N GLU A 192 9.19 1.46 -3.99
CA GLU A 192 7.97 2.06 -3.45
C GLU A 192 7.54 3.28 -4.27
N ALA A 193 8.50 4.10 -4.70
CA ALA A 193 8.25 5.27 -5.55
C ALA A 193 7.60 4.91 -6.90
N VAL A 194 7.95 3.76 -7.48
CA VAL A 194 7.33 3.28 -8.72
C VAL A 194 6.14 2.36 -8.50
N GLY A 195 5.82 2.02 -7.25
CA GLY A 195 4.90 0.93 -6.93
C GLY A 195 3.49 1.13 -7.46
N ALA A 196 2.94 2.35 -7.36
CA ALA A 196 1.62 2.67 -7.92
C ALA A 196 1.57 2.46 -9.45
N THR A 197 2.65 2.83 -10.16
CA THR A 197 2.75 2.64 -11.61
C THR A 197 2.91 1.17 -11.98
N VAL A 198 3.69 0.40 -11.21
CA VAL A 198 3.82 -1.05 -11.39
C VAL A 198 2.45 -1.74 -11.24
N ILE A 199 1.67 -1.39 -10.20
CA ILE A 199 0.32 -1.91 -9.98
C ILE A 199 -0.60 -1.54 -11.14
N ALA A 200 -0.57 -0.29 -11.61
CA ALA A 200 -1.34 0.14 -12.77
C ALA A 200 -0.97 -0.65 -14.05
N LYS A 201 0.32 -0.94 -14.24
CA LYS A 201 0.81 -1.78 -15.35
C LYS A 201 0.29 -3.21 -15.26
N ILE A 202 0.32 -3.81 -14.07
CA ILE A 202 -0.22 -5.16 -13.81
C ILE A 202 -1.72 -5.19 -14.15
N GLN A 203 -2.49 -4.22 -13.64
CA GLN A 203 -3.93 -4.11 -13.92
C GLN A 203 -4.20 -3.95 -15.41
N HIS A 204 -3.43 -3.10 -16.10
CA HIS A 204 -3.55 -2.92 -17.55
C HIS A 204 -3.29 -4.21 -18.33
N ASP A 205 -2.25 -4.96 -17.95
CA ASP A 205 -1.89 -6.19 -18.65
C ASP A 205 -2.91 -7.32 -18.43
N GLN A 206 -3.53 -7.37 -17.25
CA GLN A 206 -4.62 -8.30 -16.93
C GLN A 206 -5.94 -7.91 -17.61
N THR A 207 -6.15 -6.62 -17.90
CA THR A 207 -7.36 -6.14 -18.57
C THR A 207 -7.40 -6.67 -20.01
N PRO A 208 -8.52 -7.26 -20.49
CA PRO A 208 -8.65 -7.71 -21.88
C PRO A 208 -8.38 -6.58 -22.87
N LYS A 209 -7.69 -6.87 -23.98
CA LYS A 209 -7.23 -5.84 -24.96
C LYS A 209 -8.35 -4.88 -25.39
N PHE A 210 -9.55 -5.38 -25.62
CA PHE A 210 -10.72 -4.58 -26.03
C PHE A 210 -11.30 -3.68 -24.94
N LYS A 211 -10.98 -3.93 -23.66
CA LYS A 211 -11.38 -3.12 -22.49
C LYS A 211 -10.28 -2.18 -22.01
N ARG A 212 -9.07 -2.27 -22.56
CA ARG A 212 -7.97 -1.37 -22.19
C ARG A 212 -8.31 0.03 -22.67
N ARG A 213 -8.50 0.97 -21.75
CA ARG A 213 -8.37 2.41 -22.07
C ARG A 213 -6.93 2.66 -22.54
N LYS A 214 -6.66 3.76 -23.26
CA LYS A 214 -5.28 4.16 -23.59
C LYS A 214 -4.48 4.37 -22.31
N PHE A 215 -3.82 3.32 -21.82
CA PHE A 215 -2.80 3.41 -20.79
C PHE A 215 -1.53 3.85 -21.49
N GLN A 216 -1.11 5.10 -21.25
CA GLN A 216 0.11 5.64 -21.84
C GLN A 216 1.38 5.22 -21.08
N GLY A 217 1.35 4.18 -20.25
CA GLY A 217 2.53 3.66 -19.52
C GLY A 217 3.58 2.95 -20.38
N VAL A 218 3.64 3.33 -21.66
CA VAL A 218 4.72 3.04 -22.63
C VAL A 218 5.57 4.28 -22.90
N GLN A 219 5.15 5.46 -22.42
CA GLN A 219 6.00 6.64 -22.34
C GLN A 219 6.96 6.51 -21.14
N PRO A 220 8.13 7.18 -21.14
CA PRO A 220 8.97 7.27 -19.96
C PRO A 220 8.13 7.64 -18.74
N LEU A 221 8.39 7.00 -17.61
CA LEU A 221 7.73 7.28 -16.35
C LEU A 221 7.95 8.75 -15.99
N LYS A 222 6.98 9.59 -16.33
CA LYS A 222 6.86 10.90 -15.71
C LYS A 222 6.23 10.66 -14.36
N LEU A 223 7.04 10.59 -13.30
CA LEU A 223 6.54 10.69 -11.94
C LEU A 223 5.76 12.01 -11.84
N LEU A 224 4.42 11.89 -11.83
CA LEU A 224 3.42 12.96 -11.65
C LEU A 224 3.82 14.33 -12.24
#